data_AF-X1BSY9-F1
#
_entry.id   AF-X1BSY9-F1
#
_cell.length_a   1.000
_cell.length_b   1.000
_cell.length_c   1.000
_cell.angle_alpha   90.00
_cell.angle_beta   90.00
_cell.angle_gamma   90.00
#
_symmetry.space_group_name_H-M   'P 1'
#
loop_
_entity.id
_entity.type
_entity.pdbx_description
1 polymer ?
#
loop_
_entity_poly.entity_id
_entity_poly.type
_entity_poly.pdbx_seq_one_letter_code
_entity_poly.pdbx_strand_id
1 'polypeptide(L)'
;MSNTGFNQFKGDVNTERIKYIADPQLRNIVNVSIALARPLIVKGEPGTGKTLLSHAIAETLGKRLIVWNIKSTTEAIDGCYMYDTVQRLNDSRFGSEDRNVNNIKDYITLGPLGEAFDSEEQVVLLIDEVDKADIEFPNDLLQELDVMEFYVKETKEFVKAKTRPIVIITSNNEKELPDAFLRRCVFHWIEFPSKEFMA
;
A
#
# COMPACT_ATOMS: atom_id res chain seq x y z
N MET A 1 -17.19 27.54 -8.24
CA MET A 1 -15.90 26.94 -8.65
C MET A 1 -15.94 25.50 -8.18
N SER A 2 -15.93 24.54 -9.12
CA SER A 2 -16.04 23.12 -8.79
C SER A 2 -14.88 22.71 -7.89
N ASN A 3 -15.18 22.17 -6.72
CA ASN A 3 -14.22 21.63 -5.75
C ASN A 3 -13.67 20.27 -6.23
N THR A 4 -13.22 20.21 -7.49
CA THR A 4 -12.92 18.98 -8.23
C THR A 4 -11.69 18.26 -7.68
N GLY A 5 -10.81 18.94 -6.95
CA GLY A 5 -9.61 18.33 -6.36
C GLY A 5 -9.85 17.59 -5.04
N PHE A 6 -10.85 17.99 -4.24
CA PHE A 6 -11.09 17.39 -2.92
C PHE A 6 -12.03 16.17 -2.99
N ASN A 7 -13.11 16.24 -3.78
CA ASN A 7 -14.13 15.18 -3.81
C ASN A 7 -13.88 14.15 -4.92
N GLN A 8 -12.73 13.48 -4.87
CA GLN A 8 -12.31 12.49 -5.87
C GLN A 8 -13.04 11.15 -5.72
N PHE A 9 -13.17 10.63 -4.48
CA PHE A 9 -13.92 9.42 -4.19
C PHE A 9 -15.39 9.72 -3.86
N LYS A 10 -16.32 9.15 -4.63
CA LYS A 10 -17.78 9.42 -4.47
C LYS A 10 -18.48 8.53 -3.47
N GLY A 11 -17.90 7.40 -3.11
CA GLY A 11 -18.44 6.47 -2.12
C GLY A 11 -19.53 5.51 -2.64
N ASP A 12 -20.12 5.76 -3.80
CA ASP A 12 -21.05 4.84 -4.46
C ASP A 12 -20.40 4.28 -5.72
N VAL A 13 -19.86 3.06 -5.61
CA VAL A 13 -19.19 2.35 -6.70
C VAL A 13 -20.06 1.18 -7.09
N ASN A 14 -20.63 1.22 -8.28
CA ASN A 14 -21.46 0.15 -8.82
C ASN A 14 -21.03 -0.16 -10.26
N THR A 15 -19.97 -0.95 -10.38
CA THR A 15 -19.46 -1.47 -11.66
C THR A 15 -19.74 -2.96 -11.76
N GLU A 16 -19.49 -3.56 -12.94
CA GLU A 16 -19.57 -5.02 -13.10
C GLU A 16 -18.59 -5.76 -12.20
N ARG A 17 -17.46 -5.13 -11.85
CA ARG A 17 -16.37 -5.75 -11.08
C ARG A 17 -16.48 -5.50 -9.58
N ILE A 18 -16.92 -4.31 -9.18
CA ILE A 18 -16.89 -3.85 -7.79
C ILE A 18 -18.21 -3.17 -7.45
N LYS A 19 -18.80 -3.59 -6.33
CA LYS A 19 -19.95 -2.96 -5.68
C LYS A 19 -19.53 -2.55 -4.26
N TYR A 20 -19.54 -1.25 -3.98
CA TYR A 20 -19.14 -0.71 -2.70
C TYR A 20 -19.92 0.56 -2.39
N ILE A 21 -20.49 0.62 -1.19
CA ILE A 21 -21.19 1.81 -0.69
C ILE A 21 -20.48 2.26 0.59
N ALA A 22 -19.94 3.47 0.56
CA ALA A 22 -19.34 4.15 1.70
C ALA A 22 -20.34 5.12 2.30
N ASP A 23 -20.45 5.14 3.63
CA ASP A 23 -21.18 6.19 4.31
C ASP A 23 -20.48 7.56 4.12
N PRO A 24 -21.16 8.69 4.40
CA PRO A 24 -20.58 10.01 4.20
C PRO A 24 -19.28 10.28 4.97
N GLN A 25 -19.12 9.72 6.17
CA GLN A 25 -17.90 9.89 6.96
C GLN A 25 -16.73 9.15 6.33
N LEU A 26 -16.91 7.87 5.96
CA LEU A 26 -15.90 7.09 5.25
C LEU A 26 -15.53 7.72 3.90
N ARG A 27 -16.51 8.23 3.16
CA ARG A 27 -16.23 8.97 1.92
C ARG A 27 -15.36 10.20 2.17
N ASN A 28 -15.68 10.99 3.20
CA ASN A 28 -14.94 12.21 3.51
C ASN A 28 -13.51 11.90 3.96
N ILE A 29 -13.32 10.87 4.79
CA ILE A 29 -11.98 10.53 5.30
C ILE A 29 -11.04 10.05 4.20
N VAL A 30 -11.55 9.29 3.22
CA VAL A 30 -10.81 8.90 2.02
C VAL A 30 -10.40 10.12 1.19
N ASN A 31 -11.31 11.07 0.99
CA ASN A 31 -10.98 12.30 0.27
C ASN A 31 -9.94 13.17 1.02
N VAL A 32 -10.03 13.23 2.35
CA VAL A 32 -9.05 13.90 3.21
C VAL A 32 -7.67 13.25 3.09
N SER A 33 -7.58 11.91 3.14
CA SER A 33 -6.29 11.21 3.03
C SER A 33 -5.62 11.44 1.67
N ILE A 34 -6.39 11.39 0.59
CA ILE A 34 -5.93 11.68 -0.77
C ILE A 34 -5.45 13.14 -0.88
N ALA A 35 -6.26 14.10 -0.42
CA ALA A 35 -5.92 15.52 -0.51
C ALA A 35 -4.68 15.90 0.31
N LEU A 36 -4.46 15.26 1.46
CA LEU A 36 -3.28 15.47 2.30
C LEU A 36 -2.07 14.63 1.87
N ALA A 37 -2.23 13.72 0.89
CA ALA A 37 -1.22 12.73 0.51
C ALA A 37 -0.68 11.92 1.71
N ARG A 38 -1.56 11.65 2.68
CA ARG A 38 -1.26 10.88 3.91
C ARG A 38 -1.87 9.49 3.80
N PRO A 39 -1.20 8.44 4.29
CA PRO A 39 -1.77 7.09 4.32
C PRO A 39 -3.09 7.06 5.10
N LEU A 40 -4.06 6.26 4.64
CA LEU A 40 -5.30 5.98 5.36
C LEU A 40 -5.21 4.61 6.03
N ILE A 41 -5.28 4.58 7.35
CA ILE A 41 -5.48 3.35 8.13
C ILE A 41 -6.99 3.12 8.29
N VAL A 42 -7.41 1.93 7.92
CA VAL A 42 -8.77 1.44 8.05
C VAL A 42 -8.78 0.25 9.00
N LYS A 43 -9.46 0.41 10.13
CA LYS A 43 -9.72 -0.66 11.10
C LYS A 43 -11.18 -1.07 11.08
N GLY A 44 -11.47 -2.24 11.62
CA GLY A 44 -12.84 -2.75 11.73
C GLY A 44 -12.84 -4.27 11.79
N GLU A 45 -14.00 -4.83 12.12
CA GLU A 45 -14.18 -6.28 12.22
C GLU A 45 -13.89 -6.98 10.87
N PRO A 46 -13.49 -8.26 10.88
CA PRO A 46 -13.41 -9.07 9.65
C PRO A 46 -14.72 -9.03 8.85
N GLY A 47 -14.63 -8.86 7.53
CA GLY A 47 -15.79 -8.81 6.65
C GLY A 47 -16.47 -7.44 6.48
N THR A 48 -15.98 -6.38 7.13
CA THR A 48 -16.49 -4.99 6.98
C THR A 48 -16.10 -4.30 5.66
N GLY A 49 -15.38 -4.98 4.76
CA GLY A 49 -15.05 -4.44 3.43
C GLY A 49 -13.82 -3.53 3.36
N LYS A 50 -12.90 -3.62 4.34
CA LYS A 50 -11.65 -2.83 4.39
C LYS A 50 -10.78 -2.99 3.13
N THR A 51 -10.50 -4.22 2.73
CA THR A 51 -9.76 -4.54 1.48
C THR A 51 -10.53 -4.04 0.25
N LEU A 52 -11.85 -4.25 0.22
CA LEU A 52 -12.71 -3.88 -0.90
C LEU A 52 -12.77 -2.36 -1.11
N LEU A 53 -12.61 -1.56 -0.05
CA LEU A 53 -12.51 -0.10 -0.17
C LEU A 53 -11.37 0.32 -1.09
N SER A 54 -10.19 -0.31 -0.98
CA SER A 54 -9.03 0.01 -1.84
C SER A 54 -9.30 -0.28 -3.31
N HIS A 55 -9.98 -1.40 -3.58
CA HIS A 55 -10.47 -1.72 -4.93
C HIS A 55 -11.45 -0.65 -5.43
N ALA A 56 -12.43 -0.26 -4.61
CA ALA A 56 -13.40 0.76 -4.95
C ALA A 56 -12.76 2.13 -5.24
N ILE A 57 -11.74 2.52 -4.46
CA ILE A 57 -10.95 3.74 -4.69
C ILE A 57 -10.21 3.66 -6.02
N ALA A 58 -9.47 2.56 -6.27
CA ALA A 58 -8.72 2.38 -7.51
C ALA A 58 -9.62 2.45 -8.74
N GLU A 59 -10.77 1.76 -8.72
CA GLU A 59 -11.75 1.77 -9.80
C GLU A 59 -12.33 3.18 -10.02
N THR A 60 -12.76 3.87 -8.95
CA THR A 60 -13.35 5.21 -9.04
C THR A 60 -12.38 6.23 -9.63
N LEU A 61 -11.09 6.10 -9.30
CA LEU A 61 -10.05 7.02 -9.75
C LEU A 61 -9.40 6.59 -11.06
N GLY A 62 -9.75 5.43 -11.61
CA GLY A 62 -9.12 4.86 -12.80
C GLY A 62 -7.62 4.59 -12.61
N LYS A 63 -7.21 4.17 -11.40
CA LYS A 63 -5.81 3.96 -11.03
C LYS A 63 -5.51 2.47 -10.90
N ARG A 64 -4.28 2.08 -11.25
CA ARG A 64 -3.78 0.72 -10.96
C ARG A 64 -3.72 0.50 -9.45
N LEU A 65 -4.18 -0.68 -9.01
CA LEU A 65 -4.08 -1.13 -7.63
C LEU A 65 -2.87 -2.07 -7.49
N ILE A 66 -2.01 -1.80 -6.52
CA ILE A 66 -0.94 -2.69 -6.08
C ILE A 66 -1.32 -3.19 -4.69
N VAL A 67 -1.25 -4.50 -4.47
CA VAL A 67 -1.65 -5.13 -3.20
C VAL A 67 -0.44 -5.80 -2.56
N TRP A 68 -0.16 -5.43 -1.32
CA TRP A 68 0.81 -6.07 -0.45
C TRP A 68 0.10 -6.74 0.71
N ASN A 69 -0.05 -8.05 0.64
CA ASN A 69 -0.64 -8.85 1.72
C ASN A 69 0.42 -9.19 2.75
N ILE A 70 0.24 -8.73 3.98
CA ILE A 70 1.18 -8.95 5.07
C ILE A 70 0.97 -10.35 5.66
N LYS A 71 2.09 -11.02 5.97
CA LYS A 71 2.12 -12.32 6.64
C LYS A 71 2.88 -12.19 7.96
N SER A 72 2.80 -13.21 8.80
CA SER A 72 3.48 -13.25 10.10
C SER A 72 5.01 -13.14 10.02
N THR A 73 5.59 -13.45 8.86
CA THR A 73 7.04 -13.41 8.60
C THR A 73 7.44 -12.28 7.67
N THR A 74 6.53 -11.35 7.35
CA THR A 74 6.82 -10.25 6.44
C THR A 74 7.66 -9.19 7.15
N GLU A 75 8.74 -8.78 6.52
CA GLU A 75 9.59 -7.67 6.94
C GLU A 75 9.37 -6.45 6.02
N ALA A 76 9.71 -5.24 6.50
CA ALA A 76 9.53 -4.02 5.70
C ALA A 76 10.32 -4.05 4.38
N ILE A 77 11.48 -4.71 4.39
CA ILE A 77 12.34 -4.88 3.22
C ILE A 77 11.66 -5.66 2.09
N ASP A 78 10.80 -6.64 2.42
CA ASP A 78 10.06 -7.44 1.44
C ASP A 78 9.14 -6.59 0.56
N GLY A 79 8.64 -5.48 1.12
CA GLY A 79 7.86 -4.50 0.37
C GLY A 79 8.70 -3.66 -0.57
N CYS A 80 9.94 -3.39 -0.18
CA CYS A 80 10.85 -2.52 -0.91
C CYS A 80 11.47 -3.25 -2.10
N TYR A 81 12.20 -4.33 -1.85
CA TYR A 81 12.87 -5.12 -2.88
C TYR A 81 13.34 -6.49 -2.35
N MET A 82 13.59 -7.41 -3.26
CA MET A 82 14.25 -8.69 -3.00
C MET A 82 15.54 -8.79 -3.81
N TYR A 83 16.57 -9.35 -3.21
CA TYR A 83 17.84 -9.63 -3.88
C TYR A 83 18.04 -11.14 -4.05
N ASP A 84 18.02 -11.60 -5.30
CA ASP A 84 18.17 -13.01 -5.64
C ASP A 84 19.65 -13.44 -5.66
N THR A 85 20.17 -13.66 -4.45
CA THR A 85 21.53 -14.17 -4.24
C THR A 85 21.76 -15.54 -4.87
N VAL A 86 20.72 -16.40 -4.94
CA VAL A 86 20.82 -17.76 -5.45
C VAL A 86 21.00 -17.74 -6.96
N GLN A 87 20.16 -16.97 -7.66
CA GLN A 87 20.28 -16.79 -9.11
C GLN A 87 21.61 -16.15 -9.47
N ARG A 88 22.08 -15.14 -8.71
CA ARG A 88 23.39 -14.52 -8.95
C ARG A 88 24.54 -15.50 -8.76
N LEU A 89 24.50 -16.33 -7.71
CA LEU A 89 25.52 -17.35 -7.47
C LEU A 89 25.51 -18.40 -8.59
N ASN A 90 24.34 -18.82 -9.05
CA ASN A 90 24.20 -19.76 -10.15
C ASN A 90 24.79 -19.18 -11.45
N ASP A 91 24.41 -17.97 -11.82
CA ASP A 91 24.91 -17.27 -13.02
C ASP A 91 26.42 -17.01 -12.93
N SER A 92 26.98 -16.79 -11.72
CA SER A 92 28.44 -16.65 -11.53
C SER A 92 29.23 -17.92 -11.83
N ARG A 93 28.60 -19.10 -11.75
CA ARG A 93 29.24 -20.41 -12.01
C ARG A 93 29.03 -20.88 -13.45
N PHE A 94 27.84 -20.67 -13.99
CA PHE A 94 27.43 -21.25 -15.27
C PHE A 94 27.25 -20.22 -16.40
N GLY A 95 27.32 -18.93 -16.10
CA GLY A 95 27.01 -17.85 -17.05
C GLY A 95 25.50 -17.59 -17.19
N SER A 96 25.16 -16.47 -17.83
CA SER A 96 23.80 -16.10 -18.23
C SER A 96 23.86 -15.32 -19.54
N GLU A 97 22.90 -15.53 -20.44
CA GLU A 97 22.80 -14.76 -21.69
C GLU A 97 22.10 -13.41 -21.47
N ASP A 98 21.16 -13.35 -20.51
CA ASP A 98 20.29 -12.19 -20.29
C ASP A 98 20.73 -11.28 -19.13
N ARG A 99 21.62 -11.76 -18.24
CA ARG A 99 22.03 -11.04 -17.03
C ARG A 99 23.54 -10.93 -16.91
N ASN A 100 24.00 -9.82 -16.36
CA ASN A 100 25.41 -9.58 -16.06
C ASN A 100 25.67 -9.72 -14.56
N VAL A 101 26.45 -10.73 -14.17
CA VAL A 101 26.81 -11.01 -12.76
C VAL A 101 27.52 -9.83 -12.06
N ASN A 102 28.18 -8.97 -12.82
CA ASN A 102 28.81 -7.74 -12.32
C ASN A 102 27.82 -6.59 -12.12
N ASN A 103 26.63 -6.65 -12.73
CA ASN A 103 25.56 -5.70 -12.54
C ASN A 103 24.55 -6.23 -11.51
N ILE A 104 24.68 -5.80 -10.25
CA ILE A 104 23.84 -6.33 -9.15
C ILE A 104 22.35 -6.02 -9.36
N LYS A 105 22.01 -4.95 -10.10
CA LYS A 105 20.64 -4.57 -10.42
C LYS A 105 19.85 -5.67 -11.15
N ASP A 106 20.53 -6.50 -11.93
CA ASP A 106 19.91 -7.60 -12.67
C ASP A 106 19.34 -8.71 -11.77
N TYR A 107 19.66 -8.66 -10.47
CA TYR A 107 19.22 -9.62 -9.45
C TYR A 107 18.35 -8.97 -8.37
N ILE A 108 17.95 -7.72 -8.58
CA ILE A 108 17.04 -7.00 -7.67
C ILE A 108 15.67 -6.94 -8.32
N THR A 109 14.66 -7.42 -7.61
CA THR A 109 13.26 -7.29 -7.99
C THR A 109 12.57 -6.39 -6.98
N LEU A 110 11.81 -5.39 -7.44
CA LEU A 110 11.05 -4.53 -6.56
C LEU A 110 9.93 -5.31 -5.86
N GLY A 111 9.71 -5.03 -4.58
CA GLY A 111 8.51 -5.47 -3.88
C GLY A 111 7.33 -4.55 -4.16
N PRO A 112 6.13 -4.83 -3.60
CA PRO A 112 4.93 -4.02 -3.88
C PRO A 112 5.08 -2.51 -3.58
N LEU A 113 5.77 -2.13 -2.50
CA LEU A 113 6.06 -0.73 -2.19
C LEU A 113 7.05 -0.14 -3.20
N GLY A 114 8.08 -0.92 -3.57
CA GLY A 114 9.03 -0.57 -4.62
C GLY A 114 8.37 -0.33 -5.97
N GLU A 115 7.48 -1.23 -6.41
CA GLU A 115 6.68 -1.08 -7.63
C GLU A 115 5.77 0.15 -7.59
N ALA A 116 5.23 0.49 -6.43
CA ALA A 116 4.43 1.69 -6.25
C ALA A 116 5.29 2.96 -6.39
N PHE A 117 6.52 2.93 -5.89
CA PHE A 117 7.45 4.07 -5.97
C PHE A 117 8.02 4.25 -7.37
N ASP A 118 8.33 3.17 -8.09
CA ASP A 118 8.89 3.23 -9.44
C ASP A 118 7.84 3.57 -10.53
N SER A 119 6.55 3.61 -10.17
CA SER A 119 5.46 3.92 -11.10
C SER A 119 5.45 5.38 -11.55
N GLU A 120 5.43 5.61 -12.88
CA GLU A 120 5.28 6.95 -13.47
C GLU A 120 3.89 7.54 -13.20
N GLU A 121 2.85 6.68 -13.15
CA GLU A 121 1.47 7.08 -12.85
C GLU A 121 1.17 6.92 -11.35
N GLN A 122 0.26 7.74 -10.83
CA GLN A 122 -0.21 7.60 -9.44
C GLN A 122 -1.07 6.34 -9.30
N VAL A 123 -0.59 5.40 -8.50
CA VAL A 123 -1.26 4.14 -8.16
C VAL A 123 -1.96 4.21 -6.81
N VAL A 124 -2.83 3.25 -6.54
CA VAL A 124 -3.30 2.93 -5.19
C VAL A 124 -2.46 1.77 -4.65
N LEU A 125 -1.85 1.94 -3.49
CA LEU A 125 -1.12 0.89 -2.78
C LEU A 125 -1.95 0.45 -1.57
N LEU A 126 -2.32 -0.83 -1.54
CA LEU A 126 -2.93 -1.47 -0.38
C LEU A 126 -1.87 -2.25 0.40
N ILE A 127 -1.68 -1.92 1.67
CA ILE A 127 -0.97 -2.73 2.67
C ILE A 127 -2.02 -3.43 3.52
N ASP A 128 -2.30 -4.70 3.22
CA ASP A 128 -3.42 -5.44 3.81
C ASP A 128 -2.98 -6.24 5.05
N GLU A 129 -3.76 -6.17 6.12
CA GLU A 129 -3.53 -6.86 7.40
C GLU A 129 -2.16 -6.52 8.03
N VAL A 130 -1.84 -5.23 8.12
CA VAL A 130 -0.53 -4.72 8.60
C VAL A 130 -0.15 -5.22 10.01
N ASP A 131 -1.14 -5.60 10.82
CA ASP A 131 -1.00 -6.11 12.18
C ASP A 131 -0.67 -7.61 12.28
N LYS A 132 -0.58 -8.30 11.14
CA LYS A 132 -0.25 -9.74 11.09
C LYS A 132 1.24 -10.02 11.27
N ALA A 133 2.10 -9.11 10.80
CA ALA A 133 3.55 -9.18 10.96
C ALA A 133 3.99 -8.92 12.41
N ASP A 134 5.29 -8.93 12.65
CA ASP A 134 5.88 -8.59 13.94
C ASP A 134 5.51 -7.16 14.39
N ILE A 135 5.60 -6.87 15.69
CA ILE A 135 5.28 -5.55 16.25
C ILE A 135 6.24 -4.45 15.75
N GLU A 136 7.45 -4.83 15.32
CA GLU A 136 8.43 -3.91 14.75
C GLU A 136 8.05 -3.45 13.33
N PHE A 137 7.35 -4.30 12.57
CA PHE A 137 7.06 -4.08 11.14
C PHE A 137 6.39 -2.73 10.81
N PRO A 138 5.32 -2.29 11.50
CA PRO A 138 4.72 -0.98 11.20
C PRO A 138 5.69 0.18 11.43
N ASN A 139 6.53 0.11 12.47
CA ASN A 139 7.51 1.15 12.74
C ASN A 139 8.62 1.17 11.69
N ASP A 140 9.06 0.00 11.22
CA ASP A 140 10.08 -0.09 10.20
C ASP A 140 9.62 0.56 8.89
N LEU A 141 8.34 0.43 8.54
CA LEU A 141 7.74 1.07 7.35
C LEU A 141 7.55 2.60 7.44
N LEU A 142 7.68 3.19 8.64
CA LEU A 142 7.39 4.61 8.83
C LEU A 142 8.28 5.50 7.99
N GLN A 143 9.56 5.15 7.92
CA GLN A 143 10.53 5.96 7.22
C GLN A 143 10.19 6.02 5.73
N GLU A 144 10.00 4.85 5.11
CA GLU A 144 9.71 4.72 3.69
C GLU A 144 8.38 5.41 3.32
N LEU A 145 7.35 5.29 4.15
CA LEU A 145 6.06 5.93 3.89
C LEU A 145 6.08 7.46 4.13
N ASP A 146 6.89 7.95 5.07
CA ASP A 146 7.03 9.39 5.31
C ASP A 146 7.80 10.06 4.18
N VAL A 147 9.01 9.57 3.90
CA VAL A 147 9.92 10.19 2.91
C VAL A 147 9.65 9.74 1.48
N MET A 148 8.85 8.69 1.27
CA MET A 148 8.59 8.07 -0.04
C MET A 148 9.87 7.67 -0.76
N GLU A 149 10.78 7.07 0.00
CA GLU A 149 12.10 6.64 -0.45
C GLU A 149 12.60 5.46 0.40
N PHE A 150 13.30 4.51 -0.22
CA PHE A 150 14.04 3.45 0.50
C PHE A 150 15.44 3.26 -0.07
N TYR A 151 16.33 2.65 0.72
CA TYR A 151 17.72 2.40 0.35
C TYR A 151 17.95 0.93 -0.04
N VAL A 152 18.52 0.72 -1.23
CA VAL A 152 18.93 -0.59 -1.73
C VAL A 152 20.38 -0.83 -1.35
N LYS A 153 20.61 -1.70 -0.38
CA LYS A 153 21.92 -1.93 0.24
C LYS A 153 22.97 -2.40 -0.77
N GLU A 154 22.55 -3.26 -1.69
CA GLU A 154 23.40 -3.95 -2.66
C GLU A 154 23.91 -3.01 -3.76
N THR A 155 23.08 -2.08 -4.22
CA THR A 155 23.45 -1.09 -5.25
C THR A 155 23.96 0.21 -4.64
N LYS A 156 23.70 0.43 -3.35
CA LYS A 156 23.98 1.68 -2.62
C LYS A 156 23.23 2.88 -3.19
N GLU A 157 22.03 2.64 -3.68
CA GLU A 157 21.17 3.65 -4.29
C GLU A 157 19.89 3.81 -3.48
N PHE A 158 19.33 5.02 -3.55
CA PHE A 158 17.98 5.25 -3.04
C PHE A 158 16.97 5.17 -4.19
N VAL A 159 15.84 4.53 -3.92
CA VAL A 159 14.68 4.50 -4.81
C VAL A 159 13.64 5.45 -4.24
N LYS A 160 13.42 6.57 -4.93
CA LYS A 160 12.39 7.57 -4.60
C LYS A 160 11.12 7.31 -5.37
N ALA A 161 9.97 7.58 -4.75
CA ALA A 161 8.70 7.57 -5.47
C ALA A 161 8.68 8.63 -6.58
N LYS A 162 8.52 8.20 -7.83
CA LYS A 162 8.38 9.09 -8.99
C LYS A 162 7.05 9.84 -8.92
N THR A 163 5.98 9.11 -8.61
CA THR A 163 4.65 9.65 -8.34
C THR A 163 4.11 9.09 -7.03
N ARG A 164 3.79 9.97 -6.07
CA ARG A 164 3.37 9.57 -4.72
C ARG A 164 2.06 8.76 -4.76
N PRO A 165 2.05 7.49 -4.29
CA PRO A 165 0.88 6.64 -4.33
C PRO A 165 -0.20 7.07 -3.31
N ILE A 166 -1.44 6.67 -3.56
CA ILE A 166 -2.51 6.71 -2.55
C ILE A 166 -2.36 5.45 -1.70
N VAL A 167 -1.95 5.60 -0.45
CA VAL A 167 -1.66 4.46 0.44
C VAL A 167 -2.88 4.18 1.33
N ILE A 168 -3.41 2.97 1.23
CA ILE A 168 -4.46 2.43 2.10
C ILE A 168 -3.86 1.27 2.91
N ILE A 169 -4.08 1.29 4.21
CA ILE A 169 -3.55 0.30 5.15
C ILE A 169 -4.72 -0.29 5.90
N THR A 170 -4.84 -1.60 5.96
CA THR A 170 -5.90 -2.26 6.73
C THR A 170 -5.31 -2.96 7.95
N SER A 171 -6.13 -3.08 8.99
CA SER A 171 -5.82 -3.86 10.19
C SER A 171 -7.11 -4.49 10.70
N ASN A 172 -7.00 -5.76 11.14
CA ASN A 172 -8.10 -6.48 11.80
C ASN A 172 -8.14 -6.21 13.32
N ASN A 173 -7.27 -5.31 13.79
CA ASN A 173 -7.07 -4.99 15.20
C ASN A 173 -6.65 -6.22 16.04
N GLU A 174 -5.92 -7.15 15.43
CA GLU A 174 -5.35 -8.33 16.12
C GLU A 174 -4.19 -7.94 17.03
N LYS A 175 -3.38 -6.96 16.58
CA LYS A 175 -2.31 -6.33 17.36
C LYS A 175 -2.48 -4.82 17.36
N GLU A 176 -2.12 -4.20 18.48
CA GLU A 176 -2.15 -2.75 18.59
C GLU A 176 -1.04 -2.12 17.72
N LEU A 177 -1.41 -1.09 16.94
CA LEU A 177 -0.46 -0.37 16.12
C LEU A 177 0.21 0.73 16.95
N PRO A 178 1.53 0.93 16.84
CA PRO A 178 2.22 1.96 17.60
C PRO A 178 1.67 3.36 17.34
N ASP A 179 1.62 4.21 18.38
CA ASP A 179 1.18 5.61 18.27
C ASP A 179 1.98 6.43 17.25
N ALA A 180 3.26 6.09 17.05
CA ALA A 180 4.10 6.71 16.03
C ALA A 180 3.57 6.48 14.62
N PHE A 181 2.99 5.29 14.37
CA PHE A 181 2.34 4.90 13.12
C PHE A 181 1.00 5.61 12.93
N LEU A 182 0.16 5.59 13.97
CA LEU A 182 -1.16 6.22 13.94
C LEU A 182 -1.07 7.74 13.71
N ARG A 183 -0.11 8.43 14.35
CA ARG A 183 0.05 9.89 14.22
C ARG A 183 0.40 10.35 12.80
N ARG A 184 0.98 9.48 11.96
CA ARG A 184 1.38 9.77 10.58
C ARG A 184 0.31 9.44 9.56
N CYS A 185 -0.68 8.64 9.95
CA CYS A 185 -1.79 8.27 9.10
C CYS A 185 -3.07 9.05 9.43
N VAL A 186 -3.97 9.13 8.44
CA VAL A 186 -5.38 9.39 8.69
C VAL A 186 -6.00 8.08 9.15
N PHE A 187 -6.87 8.11 10.16
CA PHE A 187 -7.45 6.91 10.76
C PHE A 187 -8.96 6.88 10.61
N HIS A 188 -9.51 5.70 10.31
CA HIS A 188 -10.95 5.46 10.31
C HIS A 188 -11.29 4.04 10.76
N TRP A 189 -12.38 3.90 11.51
CA TRP A 189 -12.96 2.62 11.90
C TRP A 189 -14.22 2.37 11.06
N ILE A 190 -14.25 1.27 10.30
CA ILE A 190 -15.43 0.83 9.56
C ILE A 190 -16.24 -0.11 10.44
N GLU A 191 -17.45 0.32 10.75
CA GLU A 191 -18.46 -0.49 11.43
C GLU A 191 -19.21 -1.38 10.43
N PHE A 192 -19.86 -2.43 10.93
CA PHE A 192 -20.83 -3.13 10.10
C PHE A 192 -21.94 -2.16 9.68
N PRO A 193 -22.34 -2.16 8.40
CA PRO A 193 -23.42 -1.30 7.95
C PRO A 193 -24.69 -1.59 8.76
N SER A 194 -25.37 -0.53 9.18
CA SER A 194 -26.64 -0.68 9.89
C SER A 194 -27.68 -1.34 8.97
N LYS A 195 -28.69 -1.99 9.57
CA LYS A 195 -29.80 -2.57 8.78
C LYS A 195 -30.51 -1.53 7.92
N GLU A 196 -30.58 -0.28 8.37
CA GLU A 196 -31.15 0.85 7.63
C GLU A 196 -30.31 1.25 6.42
N PHE A 197 -28.99 1.11 6.50
CA PHE A 197 -28.07 1.39 5.38
C PHE A 197 -28.06 0.28 4.32
N MET A 198 -28.43 -0.95 4.69
CA MET A 198 -28.51 -2.09 3.79
C MET A 198 -29.90 -2.31 3.16
N ALA A 199 -30.92 -1.55 3.60
CA ALA A 199 -32.31 -1.66 3.15
C ALA A 199 -32.59 -0.77 1.94
#